data_AF-A0A1M6XLS6-F1
#
_entry.id   AF-A0A1M6XLS6-F1
#
_cell.length_a   1.000
_cell.length_b   1.000
_cell.length_c   1.000
_cell.angle_alpha   90.00
_cell.angle_beta   90.00
_cell.angle_gamma   90.00
#
_symmetry.space_group_name_H-M   'P 1'
#
loop_
_entity.id
_entity.type
_entity.pdbx_description
1 polymer ?
#
loop_
_entity_poly.entity_id
_entity_poly.type
_entity_poly.pdbx_seq_one_letter_code
_entity_poly.pdbx_strand_id
1 'polypeptide(L)'
;MVLDFLKKAYRKGLRKVNSSDWKSFCDKLKTFSVSAEEANAIGFWTIENLACHNPSRMQPRSLQEFEERIFPGAVHSELVEAVQFGMVSELQCENILEEFLENSSQAVLPDKMLSSLSDVWSRNIQGFRSIKVS
;
A
#
# COMPACT_ATOMS: atom_id res chain seq x y z
N MET A 1 1.95 -8.03 -3.77
CA MET A 1 0.70 -8.83 -3.73
C MET A 1 -0.55 -7.98 -3.59
N VAL A 2 -0.75 -7.29 -2.45
CA VAL A 2 -1.95 -6.44 -2.23
C VAL A 2 -1.93 -5.25 -3.18
N LEU A 3 -0.80 -4.54 -3.27
CA LEU A 3 -0.60 -3.47 -4.25
C LEU A 3 -0.88 -3.94 -5.69
N ASP A 4 -0.39 -5.11 -6.09
CA ASP A 4 -0.65 -5.67 -7.42
C ASP A 4 -2.13 -5.96 -7.66
N PHE A 5 -2.83 -6.46 -6.64
CA PHE A 5 -4.27 -6.68 -6.71
C PHE A 5 -5.03 -5.36 -6.86
N LEU A 6 -4.70 -4.34 -6.08
CA LEU A 6 -5.27 -2.99 -6.19
C LEU A 6 -5.02 -2.41 -7.58
N LYS A 7 -3.76 -2.42 -8.06
CA LYS A 7 -3.38 -1.98 -9.40
C LYS A 7 -4.24 -2.64 -10.48
N LYS A 8 -4.39 -3.97 -10.40
CA LYS A 8 -5.22 -4.73 -11.34
C LYS A 8 -6.69 -4.34 -11.22
N ALA A 9 -7.22 -4.21 -10.01
CA ALA A 9 -8.60 -3.85 -9.75
C ALA A 9 -8.95 -2.47 -10.31
N TYR A 10 -8.12 -1.46 -10.05
CA TYR A 10 -8.33 -0.10 -10.53
C TYR A 10 -8.16 0.01 -12.05
N ARG A 11 -7.17 -0.67 -12.65
CA ARG A 11 -6.98 -0.69 -14.12
C ARG A 11 -8.13 -1.38 -14.85
N LYS A 12 -8.66 -2.48 -14.32
CA LYS A 12 -9.79 -3.20 -14.91
C LYS A 12 -11.12 -2.46 -14.70
N GLY A 13 -11.18 -1.60 -13.68
CA GLY A 13 -12.37 -0.97 -13.16
C GLY A 13 -13.04 -1.85 -12.11
N LEU A 14 -13.37 -1.27 -10.96
CA LEU A 14 -13.87 -1.99 -9.76
C LEU A 14 -15.05 -2.92 -10.07
N ARG A 15 -15.99 -2.49 -10.91
CA ARG A 15 -17.17 -3.27 -11.33
C ARG A 15 -16.84 -4.54 -12.13
N LYS A 16 -15.61 -4.66 -12.64
CA LYS A 16 -15.13 -5.80 -13.43
C LYS A 16 -14.26 -6.76 -12.62
N VAL A 17 -13.98 -6.47 -11.35
CA VAL A 17 -13.33 -7.42 -10.44
C VAL A 17 -14.34 -8.51 -10.13
N ASN A 18 -14.05 -9.73 -10.57
CA ASN A 18 -14.96 -10.86 -10.43
C ASN A 18 -14.53 -11.77 -9.27
N SER A 19 -15.36 -12.76 -8.96
CA SER A 19 -15.10 -13.72 -7.89
C SER A 19 -13.81 -14.53 -8.10
N SER A 20 -13.37 -14.75 -9.34
CA SER A 20 -12.11 -15.46 -9.61
C SER A 20 -10.87 -14.61 -9.34
N ASP A 21 -10.92 -13.29 -9.61
CA ASP A 21 -9.86 -12.35 -9.24
C ASP A 21 -9.68 -12.30 -7.72
N TRP A 22 -10.80 -12.24 -6.97
CA TRP A 22 -10.79 -12.25 -5.51
C TRP A 22 -10.29 -13.58 -4.95
N LYS A 23 -10.77 -14.72 -5.48
CA LYS A 23 -10.32 -16.05 -5.07
C LYS A 23 -8.81 -16.22 -5.27
N SER A 24 -8.28 -15.77 -6.42
CA SER A 24 -6.84 -15.81 -6.69
C SER A 24 -6.04 -14.97 -5.70
N PHE A 25 -6.56 -13.80 -5.31
CA PHE A 25 -5.95 -12.98 -4.26
C PHE A 25 -5.91 -13.70 -2.91
N CYS A 26 -7.04 -14.27 -2.47
CA CYS A 26 -7.11 -15.03 -1.21
C CYS A 26 -6.22 -16.28 -1.23
N ASP A 27 -6.12 -16.97 -2.36
CA ASP A 27 -5.26 -18.16 -2.47
C ASP A 27 -3.78 -17.78 -2.43
N LYS A 28 -3.38 -16.63 -3.00
CA LYS A 28 -2.03 -16.09 -2.81
C LYS A 28 -1.77 -15.70 -1.36
N LEU A 29 -2.73 -15.14 -0.62
CA LEU A 29 -2.53 -14.84 0.80
C LEU A 29 -2.14 -16.10 1.58
N LYS A 30 -2.79 -17.23 1.32
CA LYS A 30 -2.50 -18.51 1.98
C LYS A 30 -1.07 -19.02 1.74
N THR A 31 -0.41 -18.63 0.65
CA THR A 31 0.97 -19.06 0.37
C THR A 31 2.01 -18.36 1.25
N PHE A 32 1.64 -17.26 1.93
CA PHE A 32 2.55 -16.47 2.78
C PHE A 32 2.45 -16.80 4.27
N SER A 33 1.89 -17.96 4.65
CA SER A 33 1.75 -18.39 6.04
C SER A 33 1.05 -17.38 6.96
N VAL A 34 0.18 -16.53 6.40
CA VAL A 34 -0.66 -15.62 7.19
C VAL A 34 -1.71 -16.43 7.94
N SER A 35 -1.97 -16.06 9.19
CA SER A 35 -3.06 -16.63 9.97
C SER A 35 -4.41 -16.35 9.31
N ALA A 36 -5.43 -17.16 9.62
CA ALA A 36 -6.79 -16.94 9.11
C ALA A 36 -7.35 -15.58 9.53
N GLU A 37 -6.96 -15.09 10.70
CA GLU A 37 -7.33 -13.75 11.18
C GLU A 37 -6.68 -12.64 10.35
N GLU A 38 -5.38 -12.74 10.07
CA GLU A 38 -4.66 -11.79 9.20
C GLU A 38 -5.23 -11.79 7.78
N ALA A 39 -5.51 -12.97 7.22
CA ALA A 39 -6.12 -13.07 5.91
C ALA A 39 -7.48 -12.34 5.84
N ASN A 40 -8.28 -12.43 6.91
CA ASN A 40 -9.55 -11.72 7.01
C ASN A 40 -9.35 -10.21 7.16
N ALA A 41 -8.42 -9.76 8.02
CA ALA A 41 -8.10 -8.36 8.19
C ALA A 41 -7.61 -7.71 6.88
N ILE A 42 -6.73 -8.41 6.14
CA ILE A 42 -6.27 -8.00 4.81
C ILE A 42 -7.44 -7.93 3.83
N GLY A 43 -8.34 -8.91 3.87
CA GLY A 43 -9.56 -8.92 3.06
C GLY A 43 -10.46 -7.71 3.32
N PHE A 44 -10.76 -7.41 4.58
CA PHE A 44 -11.58 -6.26 4.97
C PHE A 44 -10.94 -4.94 4.57
N TRP A 45 -9.66 -4.75 4.89
CA TRP A 45 -8.92 -3.55 4.48
C TRP A 45 -8.96 -3.37 2.95
N THR A 46 -8.79 -4.46 2.19
CA THR A 46 -8.80 -4.40 0.72
C THR A 46 -10.18 -4.00 0.18
N ILE A 47 -11.26 -4.53 0.75
CA ILE A 47 -12.63 -4.17 0.35
C ILE A 47 -12.91 -2.69 0.66
N GLU A 48 -12.55 -2.23 1.86
CA GLU A 48 -12.73 -0.84 2.27
C GLU A 48 -11.92 0.11 1.39
N ASN A 49 -10.65 -0.21 1.11
CA ASN A 49 -9.82 0.55 0.19
C ASN A 49 -10.50 0.68 -1.18
N LEU A 50 -10.95 -0.42 -1.78
CA LEU A 50 -11.62 -0.39 -3.08
C LEU A 50 -12.94 0.40 -3.08
N ALA A 51 -13.63 0.50 -1.93
CA ALA A 51 -14.88 1.24 -1.82
C ALA A 51 -14.64 2.75 -1.67
N CYS A 52 -13.63 3.14 -0.89
CA CYS A 52 -13.41 4.52 -0.47
C CYS A 52 -12.35 5.25 -1.30
N HIS A 53 -11.37 4.54 -1.86
CA HIS A 53 -10.23 5.14 -2.54
C HIS A 53 -10.46 5.25 -4.04
N ASN A 54 -10.00 6.36 -4.63
CA ASN A 54 -10.08 6.59 -6.06
C ASN A 54 -8.76 7.16 -6.61
N PRO A 55 -7.91 6.29 -7.19
CA PRO A 55 -6.62 6.71 -7.76
C PRO A 55 -6.73 7.78 -8.85
N SER A 56 -7.87 7.89 -9.55
CA SER A 56 -8.06 8.87 -10.63
C SER A 56 -8.33 10.29 -10.12
N ARG A 57 -8.64 10.44 -8.82
CA ARG A 57 -8.89 11.73 -8.17
C ARG A 57 -7.69 12.23 -7.37
N MET A 58 -6.65 11.40 -7.25
CA MET A 58 -5.41 11.76 -6.58
C MET A 58 -4.68 12.81 -7.40
N GLN A 59 -4.41 13.95 -6.77
CA GLN A 59 -3.58 14.98 -7.38
C GLN A 59 -2.10 14.62 -7.19
N PRO A 60 -1.22 15.00 -8.12
CA PRO A 60 0.22 14.95 -7.88
C PRO A 60 0.57 15.74 -6.61
N ARG A 61 1.49 15.21 -5.81
CA ARG A 61 1.93 15.88 -4.57
C ARG A 61 2.85 17.04 -4.90
N SER A 62 2.71 18.15 -4.17
CA SER A 62 3.44 19.41 -4.42
C SER A 62 4.96 19.27 -4.43
N LEU A 63 5.52 18.24 -3.76
CA LEU A 63 6.96 18.00 -3.65
C LEU A 63 7.44 16.75 -4.39
N GLN A 64 6.58 16.11 -5.19
CA GLN A 64 6.90 14.84 -5.83
C GLN A 64 8.16 14.90 -6.72
N GLU A 65 8.32 15.98 -7.49
CA GLU A 65 9.53 16.18 -8.32
C GLU A 65 10.81 16.39 -7.50
N PHE A 66 10.69 16.90 -6.28
CA PHE A 66 11.80 17.08 -5.36
C PHE A 66 12.15 15.76 -4.67
N GLU A 67 11.14 14.99 -4.25
CA GLU A 67 11.30 13.66 -3.69
C GLU A 67 12.04 12.72 -4.65
N GLU A 68 11.75 12.79 -5.96
CA GLU A 68 12.45 12.00 -6.97
C GLU A 68 13.96 12.26 -7.00
N ARG A 69 14.41 13.47 -6.63
CA ARG A 69 15.84 13.80 -6.56
C ARG A 69 16.52 13.20 -5.34
N ILE A 70 15.75 12.95 -4.28
CA ILE A 70 16.25 12.38 -3.01
C ILE A 70 16.17 10.85 -3.04
N PHE A 71 15.12 10.31 -3.67
CA PHE A 71 14.79 8.89 -3.72
C PHE A 71 14.68 8.37 -5.16
N PRO A 72 15.74 8.47 -6.00
CA PRO A 72 15.59 8.29 -7.44
C PRO A 72 15.16 6.89 -7.87
N GLY A 73 14.44 6.83 -9.00
CA GLY A 73 14.15 5.61 -9.73
C GLY A 73 13.06 4.74 -9.10
N ALA A 74 13.38 3.45 -8.89
CA ALA A 74 12.41 2.46 -8.42
C ALA A 74 11.85 2.79 -7.03
N VAL A 75 12.66 3.39 -6.16
CA VAL A 75 12.29 3.74 -4.79
C VAL A 75 11.13 4.74 -4.74
N HIS A 76 11.27 5.86 -5.45
CA HIS A 76 10.20 6.85 -5.56
C HIS A 76 8.97 6.30 -6.30
N SER A 77 9.18 5.49 -7.34
CA SER A 77 8.07 4.89 -8.09
C SER A 77 7.19 4.00 -7.21
N GLU A 78 7.80 3.15 -6.36
CA GLU A 78 7.07 2.29 -5.43
C GLU A 78 6.30 3.08 -4.37
N LEU A 79 6.91 4.14 -3.82
CA LEU A 79 6.26 5.03 -2.87
C LEU A 79 5.04 5.73 -3.50
N VAL A 80 5.22 6.31 -4.69
CA VAL A 80 4.16 6.98 -5.43
C VAL A 80 3.03 6.01 -5.75
N GLU A 81 3.32 4.79 -6.19
CA GLU A 81 2.29 3.79 -6.45
C GLU A 81 1.57 3.35 -5.17
N ALA A 82 2.29 3.14 -4.06
CA ALA A 82 1.68 2.76 -2.78
C ALA A 82 0.68 3.82 -2.30
N VAL A 83 1.03 5.10 -2.46
CA VAL A 83 0.13 6.22 -2.17
C VAL A 83 -1.01 6.26 -3.19
N GLN A 84 -0.70 6.25 -4.49
CA GLN A 84 -1.67 6.32 -5.59
C GLN A 84 -2.78 5.29 -5.46
N PHE A 85 -2.46 4.05 -5.07
CA PHE A 85 -3.43 2.97 -4.90
C PHE A 85 -3.97 2.83 -3.48
N GLY A 86 -3.62 3.76 -2.58
CA GLY A 86 -4.19 3.88 -1.24
C GLY A 86 -3.69 2.81 -0.26
N MET A 87 -2.58 2.14 -0.57
CA MET A 87 -1.90 1.24 0.36
C MET A 87 -1.32 2.02 1.55
N VAL A 88 -0.92 3.26 1.31
CA VAL A 88 -0.39 4.22 2.27
C VAL A 88 -1.13 5.55 2.06
N SER A 89 -1.51 6.25 3.13
CA SER A 89 -2.10 7.59 3.03
C SER A 89 -1.04 8.66 2.75
N GLU A 90 -1.44 9.84 2.30
CA GLU A 90 -0.50 10.97 2.10
C GLU A 90 0.26 11.30 3.38
N LEU A 91 -0.43 11.39 4.52
CA LEU A 91 0.20 11.63 5.83
C LEU A 91 1.19 10.52 6.22
N GLN A 92 0.85 9.25 5.95
CA GLN A 92 1.77 8.15 6.22
C GLN A 92 2.99 8.20 5.31
N CYS A 93 2.84 8.65 4.07
CA CYS A 93 3.94 8.88 3.15
C CYS A 93 4.86 10.00 3.64
N GLU A 94 4.29 11.11 4.12
CA GLU A 94 5.07 12.22 4.72
C GLU A 94 5.91 11.72 5.89
N ASN A 95 5.34 10.94 6.79
CA ASN A 95 6.08 10.35 7.92
C ASN A 95 7.24 9.44 7.46
N ILE A 96 7.04 8.62 6.41
CA ILE A 96 8.12 7.78 5.84
C ILE A 96 9.24 8.66 5.30
N LEU A 97 8.88 9.73 4.58
CA LEU A 97 9.85 10.65 3.99
C LEU A 97 10.64 11.40 5.06
N GLU A 98 9.97 11.90 6.11
CA GLU A 98 10.61 12.53 7.27
C GLU A 98 11.59 11.57 7.95
N GLU A 99 11.18 10.32 8.22
CA GLU A 99 12.05 9.31 8.83
C GLU A 99 13.32 9.08 7.98
N PHE A 100 13.19 9.07 6.65
CA PHE A 100 14.36 8.98 5.80
C PHE A 100 15.22 10.23 5.86
N LEU A 101 14.64 11.43 5.80
CA LEU A 101 15.40 12.68 5.84
C LEU A 101 16.17 12.86 7.16
N GLU A 102 15.56 12.49 8.29
CA GLU A 102 16.19 12.58 9.62
C GLU A 102 17.34 11.58 9.79
N ASN A 103 17.20 10.38 9.22
CA ASN A 103 18.15 9.28 9.41
C ASN A 103 19.14 9.10 8.26
N SER A 104 19.10 9.94 7.21
CA SER A 104 19.90 9.74 6.00
C SER A 104 21.05 10.74 5.86
N SER A 105 22.26 10.18 5.87
CA SER A 105 23.47 10.79 5.26
C SER A 105 23.82 10.13 3.91
N GLN A 106 23.01 9.17 3.45
CA GLN A 106 23.19 8.38 2.22
C GLN A 106 21.86 8.16 1.50
N ALA A 107 21.95 7.89 0.18
CA ALA A 107 20.80 7.56 -0.67
C ALA A 107 20.06 6.32 -0.15
N VAL A 108 18.72 6.38 -0.15
CA VAL A 108 17.86 5.28 0.32
C VAL A 108 17.84 4.15 -0.71
N LEU A 109 18.10 2.93 -0.25
CA LEU A 109 18.03 1.73 -1.06
C LEU A 109 16.57 1.26 -1.20
N PRO A 110 16.19 0.63 -2.33
CA PRO A 110 14.85 0.10 -2.55
C PRO A 110 14.33 -0.81 -1.43
N ASP A 111 15.18 -1.69 -0.92
CA ASP A 111 14.81 -2.63 0.15
C ASP A 111 14.39 -1.90 1.44
N LYS A 112 15.01 -0.75 1.73
CA LYS A 112 14.68 0.05 2.92
C LYS A 112 13.32 0.72 2.77
N MET A 113 13.00 1.24 1.58
CA MET A 113 11.67 1.78 1.28
C MET A 113 10.59 0.71 1.35
N LEU A 114 10.84 -0.47 0.78
CA LEU A 114 9.93 -1.61 0.86
C LEU A 114 9.67 -2.05 2.31
N SER A 115 10.69 -2.03 3.17
CA SER A 115 10.51 -2.27 4.60
C SER A 115 9.58 -1.24 5.24
N SER A 116 9.84 0.05 5.06
CA SER A 116 9.00 1.12 5.64
C SER A 116 7.55 1.05 5.15
N LEU A 117 7.35 0.79 3.86
CA LEU A 117 6.00 0.58 3.28
C LEU A 117 5.31 -0.65 3.89
N SER A 118 6.05 -1.74 4.07
CA SER A 118 5.54 -2.97 4.69
C SER A 118 5.17 -2.77 6.15
N ASP A 119 5.94 -1.98 6.89
CA ASP A 119 5.69 -1.68 8.30
C ASP A 119 4.46 -0.78 8.49
N VAL A 120 4.30 0.24 7.64
CA VAL A 120 3.07 1.06 7.62
C VAL A 120 1.86 0.20 7.25
N TRP A 121 1.97 -0.60 6.21
CA TRP A 121 0.87 -1.47 5.80
C TRP A 121 0.51 -2.50 6.88
N SER A 122 1.51 -3.10 7.53
CA SER A 122 1.29 -4.04 8.64
C SER A 122 0.54 -3.38 9.81
N ARG A 123 0.86 -2.12 10.13
CA ARG A 123 0.11 -1.32 11.11
C ARG A 123 -1.33 -1.06 10.67
N ASN A 124 -1.55 -0.74 9.39
CA ASN A 124 -2.89 -0.60 8.84
C ASN A 124 -3.70 -1.90 9.02
N ILE A 125 -3.12 -3.06 8.70
CA ILE A 125 -3.78 -4.36 8.87
C ILE A 125 -4.03 -4.69 10.34
N GLN A 126 -3.10 -4.37 11.25
CA GLN A 126 -3.30 -4.55 12.69
C GLN A 126 -4.53 -3.78 13.19
N GLY A 127 -4.76 -2.56 12.70
CA GLY A 127 -5.96 -1.78 13.00
C GLY A 127 -7.27 -2.52 12.66
N PHE A 128 -7.26 -3.36 11.61
CA PHE A 128 -8.41 -4.17 11.21
C PHE A 128 -8.54 -5.47 12.03
N ARG A 129 -7.48 -5.94 12.69
CA ARG A 129 -7.58 -7.06 13.65
C ARG A 129 -8.30 -6.61 14.92
N SER A 130 -8.09 -5.38 15.37
CA SER A 130 -8.75 -4.78 16.53
C SER A 130 -10.26 -4.48 16.35
N ILE A 131 -10.80 -4.57 15.13
CA ILE A 131 -12.24 -4.30 14.86
C ILE A 131 -13.12 -5.53 15.18
N LYS A 132 -12.55 -6.64 15.66
CA LYS A 132 -13.31 -7.75 16.29
C LYS A 132 -13.14 -7.72 17.81
N VAL A 133 -14.06 -7.02 18.48
CA VAL A 133 -14.97 -7.49 19.55
C VAL A 133 -15.55 -6.23 20.19
N SER A 134 -16.77 -5.87 19.82
CA SER A 134 -17.73 -5.12 20.62
C SER A 134 -19.11 -5.62 20.26
#